data_AF-A0A356TBX1-F1
#
_entry.id   AF-A0A356TBX1-F1
#
_cell.length_a   1.000
_cell.length_b   1.000
_cell.length_c   1.000
_cell.angle_alpha   90.00
_cell.angle_beta   90.00
_cell.angle_gamma   90.00
#
_symmetry.space_group_name_H-M   'P 1'
#
loop_
_entity.id
_entity.type
_entity.pdbx_description
1 polymer ?
#
loop_
_entity_poly.entity_id
_entity_poly.type
_entity_poly.pdbx_seq_one_letter_code
_entity_poly.pdbx_strand_id
1 'polypeptide(L)'
;SAPKPAAPPPQAAPKPAAAAPRPAAAPAAAPAAPSAPADLADTKEVKKFATNVGKSLVDAAKSLREASLSEPMSFTFVRVGLALGATVPPAEGGQTKVPAPPDMVVKDFDAKLSAGDWEGLVKKAELTLAGKRYWLDMHRYAALALGNMGKEYAGARDAVLAGAALWVKLFPELLDLSFAGGLPFASDLTKDWLANEVAGGGGGGGGGGEAGEGAEVLGKARSLAAGGKVDEALGALEGLAHSARSGRARFKARLAMAQSLSSGNTA
;
A
#
# COMPACT_ATOMS: atom_id res chain seq x y z
N SER A 1 -93.42 34.62 32.80
CA SER A 1 -91.98 34.78 32.99
C SER A 1 -91.48 33.80 34.03
N ALA A 2 -90.79 32.74 33.61
CA ALA A 2 -90.08 31.80 34.46
C ALA A 2 -88.67 31.61 33.88
N PRO A 3 -87.61 31.69 34.69
CA PRO A 3 -86.25 31.78 34.19
C PRO A 3 -85.69 30.43 33.72
N LYS A 4 -84.84 30.55 32.70
CA LYS A 4 -84.10 29.53 31.95
C LYS A 4 -83.23 28.64 32.85
N PRO A 5 -83.23 27.31 32.67
CA PRO A 5 -82.37 26.41 33.44
C PRO A 5 -80.87 26.60 33.13
N ALA A 6 -80.07 26.64 34.19
CA ALA A 6 -78.62 26.78 34.17
C ALA A 6 -77.91 25.49 33.70
N ALA A 7 -76.81 25.68 32.97
CA ALA A 7 -75.97 24.62 32.40
C ALA A 7 -75.20 23.83 33.48
N PRO A 8 -74.95 22.52 33.27
CA PRO A 8 -74.13 21.72 34.17
C PRO A 8 -72.62 22.02 34.01
N PRO A 9 -71.83 21.87 35.09
CA PRO A 9 -70.39 22.18 35.11
C PRO A 9 -69.54 21.14 34.33
N PRO A 10 -68.32 21.54 33.90
CA PRO A 10 -67.52 20.81 32.92
C PRO A 10 -66.90 19.50 33.44
N GLN A 11 -66.85 18.50 32.57
CA GLN A 11 -66.22 17.19 32.78
C GLN A 11 -64.71 17.31 33.04
N ALA A 12 -64.26 16.64 34.10
CA ALA A 12 -62.85 16.45 34.40
C ALA A 12 -62.20 15.53 33.36
N ALA A 13 -61.11 16.00 32.76
CA ALA A 13 -60.29 15.24 31.82
C ALA A 13 -59.65 13.99 32.49
N PRO A 14 -59.56 12.85 31.80
CA PRO A 14 -58.92 11.66 32.34
C PRO A 14 -57.39 11.84 32.43
N LYS A 15 -56.85 11.47 33.60
CA LYS A 15 -55.42 11.47 33.95
C LYS A 15 -54.65 10.48 33.04
N PRO A 16 -53.48 10.84 32.50
CA PRO A 16 -52.69 9.93 31.66
C PRO A 16 -52.24 8.67 32.43
N ALA A 17 -52.45 7.51 31.83
CA ALA A 17 -51.96 6.22 32.31
C ALA A 17 -50.42 6.20 32.34
N ALA A 18 -49.85 5.78 33.47
CA ALA A 18 -48.43 5.57 33.63
C ALA A 18 -47.93 4.47 32.67
N ALA A 19 -46.95 4.82 31.82
CA ALA A 19 -46.30 3.89 30.93
C ALA A 19 -45.53 2.83 31.73
N ALA A 20 -45.77 1.56 31.41
CA ALA A 20 -45.00 0.43 31.93
C ALA A 20 -43.52 0.53 31.51
N PRO A 21 -42.57 0.11 32.35
CA PRO A 21 -41.15 0.17 32.03
C PRO A 21 -40.82 -0.81 30.90
N ARG A 22 -40.17 -0.28 29.86
CA ARG A 22 -39.61 -1.03 28.73
C ARG A 22 -38.48 -1.95 29.26
N PRO A 23 -38.42 -3.24 28.89
CA PRO A 23 -37.33 -4.12 29.30
C PRO A 23 -35.99 -3.55 28.83
N ALA A 24 -35.04 -3.41 29.77
CA ALA A 24 -33.68 -3.02 29.47
C ALA A 24 -33.08 -4.02 28.46
N ALA A 25 -32.57 -3.48 27.35
CA ALA A 25 -31.82 -4.27 26.38
C ALA A 25 -30.62 -4.91 27.09
N ALA A 26 -30.48 -6.23 26.93
CA ALA A 26 -29.32 -6.97 27.41
C ALA A 26 -28.04 -6.31 26.86
N PRO A 27 -26.94 -6.25 27.64
CA PRO A 27 -25.69 -5.72 27.14
C PRO A 27 -25.26 -6.56 25.92
N ALA A 28 -25.12 -5.90 24.77
CA ALA A 28 -24.45 -6.49 23.63
C ALA A 28 -23.06 -6.94 24.09
N ALA A 29 -22.71 -8.21 23.82
CA ALA A 29 -21.42 -8.76 24.15
C ALA A 29 -20.32 -7.85 23.57
N ALA A 30 -19.52 -7.25 24.45
CA ALA A 30 -18.34 -6.50 24.03
C ALA A 30 -17.45 -7.43 23.19
N PRO A 31 -16.88 -6.96 22.07
CA PRO A 31 -15.90 -7.75 21.33
C PRO A 31 -14.77 -8.16 22.29
N ALA A 32 -14.50 -9.47 22.35
CA ALA A 32 -13.46 -10.02 23.20
C ALA A 32 -12.15 -9.27 22.91
N ALA A 33 -11.56 -8.69 23.97
CA ALA A 33 -10.23 -8.11 23.88
C ALA A 33 -9.24 -9.18 23.36
N PRO A 34 -8.27 -8.82 22.51
CA PRO A 34 -7.27 -9.77 22.05
C PRO A 34 -6.55 -10.33 23.28
N SER A 35 -6.73 -11.62 23.53
CA SER A 35 -6.02 -12.36 24.56
C SER A 35 -4.52 -12.25 24.27
N ALA A 36 -3.75 -11.82 25.26
CA ALA A 36 -2.30 -11.86 25.21
C ALA A 36 -1.83 -13.27 24.76
N PRO A 37 -0.77 -13.38 23.95
CA PRO A 37 -0.35 -14.68 23.45
C PRO A 37 -0.03 -15.60 24.64
N ALA A 38 -0.77 -16.70 24.75
CA ALA A 38 -0.44 -17.80 25.63
C ALA A 38 0.97 -18.31 25.26
N ASP A 39 1.74 -18.65 26.29
CA ASP A 39 3.15 -19.08 26.28
C ASP A 39 3.67 -19.54 24.89
N LEU A 40 4.37 -18.64 24.18
CA LEU A 40 4.91 -18.87 22.84
C LEU A 40 6.19 -19.73 22.85
N ALA A 41 6.24 -20.74 23.72
CA ALA A 41 7.42 -21.58 23.91
C ALA A 41 7.67 -22.54 22.73
N ASP A 42 6.64 -22.90 21.94
CA ASP A 42 6.78 -23.73 20.75
C ASP A 42 6.78 -22.89 19.46
N THR A 43 7.83 -23.08 18.65
CA THR A 43 7.97 -22.50 17.30
C THR A 43 6.78 -22.76 16.38
N LYS A 44 6.06 -23.88 16.52
CA LYS A 44 4.84 -24.17 15.75
C LYS A 44 3.69 -23.25 16.15
N GLU A 45 3.51 -23.03 17.46
CA GLU A 45 2.50 -22.11 17.97
C GLU A 45 2.84 -20.66 17.60
N VAL A 46 4.12 -20.28 17.60
CA VAL A 46 4.57 -18.97 17.07
C VAL A 46 4.18 -18.79 15.59
N LYS A 47 4.43 -19.78 14.74
CA LYS A 47 4.08 -19.71 13.30
C LYS A 47 2.56 -19.60 13.09
N LYS A 48 1.78 -20.34 13.87
CA LYS A 48 0.32 -20.29 13.84
C LYS A 48 -0.20 -18.93 14.31
N PHE A 49 0.34 -18.40 15.39
CA PHE A 49 0.04 -17.05 15.88
C PHE A 49 0.36 -15.99 14.83
N ALA A 50 1.56 -16.04 14.22
CA ALA A 50 1.96 -15.12 13.16
C ALA A 50 1.01 -15.18 11.95
N THR A 51 0.59 -16.37 11.54
CA THR A 51 -0.39 -16.56 10.45
C THR A 51 -1.74 -15.94 10.79
N ASN A 52 -2.20 -16.09 12.04
CA ASN A 52 -3.46 -15.52 12.50
C ASN A 52 -3.41 -13.99 12.56
N VAL A 53 -2.33 -13.41 13.08
CA VAL A 53 -2.10 -11.96 13.04
C VAL A 53 -2.07 -11.47 11.60
N GLY A 54 -1.37 -12.20 10.72
CA GLY A 54 -1.30 -11.86 9.31
C GLY A 54 -2.67 -11.83 8.63
N LYS A 55 -3.52 -12.81 8.91
CA LYS A 55 -4.92 -12.82 8.44
C LYS A 55 -5.70 -11.61 8.94
N SER A 56 -5.61 -11.28 10.23
CA SER A 56 -6.30 -10.11 10.80
C SER A 56 -5.87 -8.80 10.14
N LEU A 57 -4.58 -8.65 9.80
CA LEU A 57 -4.09 -7.48 9.06
C LEU A 57 -4.70 -7.40 7.65
N VAL A 58 -4.71 -8.52 6.92
CA VAL A 58 -5.31 -8.59 5.57
C VAL A 58 -6.80 -8.26 5.60
N ASP A 59 -7.53 -8.77 6.59
CA ASP A 59 -8.96 -8.50 6.75
C ASP A 59 -9.22 -7.02 7.08
N ALA A 60 -8.44 -6.43 7.99
CA ALA A 60 -8.53 -5.01 8.34
C ALA A 60 -8.16 -4.08 7.17
N ALA A 61 -7.21 -4.48 6.32
CA ALA A 61 -6.79 -3.72 5.16
C ALA A 61 -7.93 -3.44 4.18
N LYS A 62 -8.90 -4.35 4.08
CA LYS A 62 -10.06 -4.21 3.18
C LYS A 62 -10.87 -2.96 3.52
N SER A 63 -11.23 -2.76 4.79
CA SER A 63 -12.01 -1.61 5.22
C SER A 63 -11.26 -0.29 5.04
N LEU A 64 -9.95 -0.27 5.30
CA LEU A 64 -9.12 0.91 5.03
C LEU A 64 -9.13 1.27 3.55
N ARG A 65 -9.06 0.27 2.66
CA ARG A 65 -9.07 0.48 1.20
C ARG A 65 -10.40 0.97 0.66
N GLU A 66 -11.49 0.45 1.21
CA GLU A 66 -12.85 0.85 0.83
C GLU A 66 -13.14 2.29 1.25
N ALA A 67 -12.57 2.74 2.37
CA ALA A 67 -12.65 4.13 2.81
C ALA A 67 -11.78 5.05 1.95
N SER A 68 -10.54 4.65 1.64
CA SER A 68 -9.67 5.41 0.76
C SER A 68 -8.60 4.53 0.09
N LEU A 69 -8.49 4.65 -1.24
CA LEU A 69 -7.41 4.04 -2.00
C LEU A 69 -6.06 4.76 -1.88
N SER A 70 -6.03 5.98 -1.34
CA SER A 70 -4.78 6.69 -1.06
C SER A 70 -4.16 6.30 0.28
N GLU A 71 -4.87 5.51 1.11
CA GLU A 71 -4.44 5.11 2.45
C GLU A 71 -3.28 4.10 2.41
N PRO A 72 -2.04 4.48 2.75
CA PRO A 72 -0.87 3.60 2.63
C PRO A 72 -0.92 2.39 3.57
N MET A 73 -1.59 2.51 4.72
CA MET A 73 -1.70 1.43 5.70
C MET A 73 -2.44 0.22 5.14
N SER A 74 -3.44 0.43 4.28
CA SER A 74 -4.16 -0.67 3.63
C SER A 74 -3.20 -1.59 2.84
N PHE A 75 -2.32 -1.02 2.04
CA PHE A 75 -1.37 -1.76 1.21
C PHE A 75 -0.27 -2.42 2.03
N THR A 76 0.15 -1.75 3.10
CA THR A 76 1.15 -2.25 4.05
C THR A 76 0.63 -3.49 4.78
N PHE A 77 -0.60 -3.44 5.29
CA PHE A 77 -1.23 -4.53 6.03
C PHE A 77 -1.37 -5.80 5.21
N VAL A 78 -1.74 -5.70 3.93
CA VAL A 78 -1.81 -6.89 3.06
C VAL A 78 -0.43 -7.52 2.91
N ARG A 79 0.60 -6.73 2.60
CA ARG A 79 1.94 -7.24 2.28
C ARG A 79 2.65 -7.83 3.50
N VAL A 80 2.58 -7.14 4.64
CA VAL A 80 3.10 -7.66 5.92
C VAL A 80 2.29 -8.88 6.36
N GLY A 81 0.96 -8.78 6.34
CA GLY A 81 0.09 -9.84 6.81
C GLY A 81 0.26 -11.14 6.02
N LEU A 82 0.42 -11.06 4.70
CA LEU A 82 0.68 -12.24 3.87
C LEU A 82 2.09 -12.81 4.04
N ALA A 83 3.07 -12.00 4.45
CA ALA A 83 4.44 -12.47 4.68
C ALA A 83 4.56 -13.22 6.02
N LEU A 84 3.72 -12.90 7.00
CA LEU A 84 3.71 -13.58 8.29
C LEU A 84 3.30 -15.05 8.13
N GLY A 85 4.20 -15.96 8.49
CA GLY A 85 4.00 -17.40 8.34
C GLY A 85 4.13 -17.93 6.91
N ALA A 86 4.50 -17.07 5.94
CA ALA A 86 4.80 -17.51 4.58
C ALA A 86 6.10 -18.34 4.53
N THR A 87 6.12 -19.29 3.61
CA THR A 87 7.29 -20.12 3.30
C THR A 87 7.33 -20.33 1.80
N VAL A 88 8.52 -20.58 1.25
CA VAL A 88 8.66 -20.93 -0.17
C VAL A 88 7.97 -22.28 -0.40
N PRO A 89 7.01 -22.38 -1.33
CA PRO A 89 6.34 -23.64 -1.62
C PRO A 89 7.31 -24.64 -2.24
N PRO A 90 7.21 -25.94 -1.93
CA PRO A 90 8.01 -26.97 -2.59
C PRO A 90 7.77 -26.98 -4.10
N ALA A 91 8.85 -27.16 -4.86
CA ALA A 91 8.83 -27.17 -6.31
C ALA A 91 9.66 -28.34 -6.88
N GLU A 92 9.23 -28.87 -8.02
CA GLU A 92 9.96 -29.84 -8.82
C GLU A 92 10.21 -29.20 -10.20
N GLY A 93 11.48 -29.03 -10.59
CA GLY A 93 11.82 -28.37 -11.86
C GLY A 93 11.32 -26.92 -11.96
N GLY A 94 11.21 -26.20 -10.84
CA GLY A 94 10.68 -24.82 -10.79
C GLY A 94 9.15 -24.72 -10.73
N GLN A 95 8.43 -25.83 -10.90
CA GLN A 95 6.97 -25.85 -10.85
C GLN A 95 6.47 -26.28 -9.47
N THR A 96 5.58 -25.49 -8.87
CA THR A 96 4.96 -25.77 -7.57
C THR A 96 3.64 -26.52 -7.72
N LYS A 97 3.13 -27.05 -6.60
CA LYS A 97 1.76 -27.60 -6.49
C LYS A 97 0.71 -26.54 -6.14
N VAL A 98 1.09 -25.26 -6.10
CA VAL A 98 0.16 -24.16 -5.80
C VAL A 98 -0.80 -23.98 -6.97
N PRO A 99 -2.12 -24.01 -6.75
CA PRO A 99 -3.10 -23.85 -7.83
C PRO A 99 -2.96 -22.49 -8.52
N ALA A 100 -2.89 -22.52 -9.85
CA ALA A 100 -2.91 -21.31 -10.66
C ALA A 100 -4.22 -20.52 -10.46
N PRO A 101 -4.19 -19.19 -10.62
CA PRO A 101 -5.40 -18.41 -10.81
C PRO A 101 -6.17 -18.91 -12.06
N PRO A 102 -7.51 -18.87 -12.06
CA PRO A 102 -8.27 -19.20 -13.26
C PRO A 102 -7.95 -18.26 -14.43
N ASP A 103 -7.96 -18.76 -15.67
CA ASP A 103 -7.67 -17.96 -16.88
C ASP A 103 -8.56 -16.72 -17.00
N MET A 104 -9.82 -16.82 -16.57
CA MET A 104 -10.74 -15.69 -16.55
C MET A 104 -10.22 -14.54 -15.67
N VAL A 105 -9.54 -14.86 -14.56
CA VAL A 105 -8.92 -13.86 -13.67
C VAL A 105 -7.73 -13.20 -14.36
N VAL A 106 -6.90 -13.97 -15.06
CA VAL A 106 -5.76 -13.43 -15.84
C VAL A 106 -6.27 -12.44 -16.90
N LYS A 107 -7.26 -12.86 -17.70
CA LYS A 107 -7.86 -12.02 -18.75
C LYS A 107 -8.54 -10.76 -18.22
N ASP A 108 -9.11 -10.82 -17.02
CA ASP A 108 -9.70 -9.64 -16.36
C ASP A 108 -8.65 -8.57 -16.05
N PHE A 109 -7.43 -8.96 -15.64
CA PHE A 109 -6.33 -8.01 -15.46
C PHE A 109 -5.90 -7.37 -16.79
N ASP A 110 -5.77 -8.15 -17.86
CA ASP A 110 -5.40 -7.63 -19.19
C ASP A 110 -6.46 -6.65 -19.73
N ALA A 111 -7.74 -6.96 -19.52
CA ALA A 111 -8.85 -6.10 -19.91
C ALA A 111 -8.83 -4.77 -19.15
N LYS A 112 -8.64 -4.80 -17.82
CA LYS A 112 -8.55 -3.59 -16.98
C LYS A 112 -7.36 -2.72 -17.33
N LEU A 113 -6.21 -3.35 -17.58
CA LEU A 113 -5.00 -2.68 -18.03
C LEU A 113 -5.23 -1.96 -19.37
N SER A 114 -5.84 -2.64 -20.33
CA SER A 114 -6.13 -2.10 -21.66
C SER A 114 -7.18 -0.97 -21.63
N ALA A 115 -8.14 -1.06 -20.71
CA ALA A 115 -9.18 -0.04 -20.54
C ALA A 115 -8.72 1.19 -19.72
N GLY A 116 -7.54 1.15 -19.10
CA GLY A 116 -7.10 2.20 -18.16
C GLY A 116 -7.96 2.28 -16.90
N ASP A 117 -8.63 1.19 -16.52
CA ASP A 117 -9.42 1.10 -15.29
C ASP A 117 -8.49 0.94 -14.07
N TRP A 118 -7.77 2.01 -13.71
CA TRP A 118 -6.75 1.97 -12.67
C TRP A 118 -7.35 1.66 -11.29
N GLU A 119 -8.52 2.23 -10.99
CA GLU A 119 -9.21 2.00 -9.71
C GLU A 119 -9.67 0.53 -9.58
N GLY A 120 -10.28 -0.01 -10.64
CA GLY A 120 -10.66 -1.43 -10.68
C GLY A 120 -9.44 -2.35 -10.66
N LEU A 121 -8.34 -1.96 -11.32
CA LEU A 121 -7.10 -2.73 -11.37
C LEU A 121 -6.48 -2.86 -9.98
N VAL A 122 -6.34 -1.77 -9.22
CA VAL A 122 -5.78 -1.82 -7.87
C VAL A 122 -6.68 -2.61 -6.91
N LYS A 123 -8.01 -2.40 -6.94
CA LYS A 123 -8.95 -3.13 -6.09
C LYS A 123 -8.89 -4.64 -6.37
N LYS A 124 -8.86 -5.02 -7.65
CA LYS A 124 -8.77 -6.43 -8.06
C LYS A 124 -7.42 -7.03 -7.67
N ALA A 125 -6.31 -6.33 -7.90
CA ALA A 125 -4.98 -6.81 -7.54
C ALA A 125 -4.87 -7.12 -6.04
N GLU A 126 -5.35 -6.21 -5.18
CA GLU A 126 -5.30 -6.41 -3.72
C GLU A 126 -6.21 -7.56 -3.26
N LEU A 127 -7.40 -7.70 -3.86
CA LEU A 127 -8.30 -8.82 -3.57
C LEU A 127 -7.70 -10.16 -4.00
N THR A 128 -7.12 -10.21 -5.20
CA THR A 128 -6.50 -11.42 -5.73
C THR A 128 -5.26 -11.79 -4.94
N LEU A 129 -4.42 -10.82 -4.56
CA LEU A 129 -3.23 -11.05 -3.75
C LEU A 129 -3.54 -11.71 -2.41
N ALA A 130 -4.64 -11.31 -1.74
CA ALA A 130 -5.09 -11.95 -0.50
C ALA A 130 -5.35 -13.46 -0.65
N GLY A 131 -5.87 -13.90 -1.81
CA GLY A 131 -6.14 -15.31 -2.12
C GLY A 131 -5.03 -16.04 -2.90
N LYS A 132 -4.05 -15.31 -3.44
CA LYS A 132 -2.97 -15.79 -4.30
C LYS A 132 -1.66 -15.10 -3.92
N ARG A 133 -1.23 -15.30 -2.66
CA ARG A 133 -0.10 -14.58 -2.05
C ARG A 133 1.23 -14.68 -2.80
N TYR A 134 1.44 -15.75 -3.58
CA TYR A 134 2.67 -15.96 -4.35
C TYR A 134 2.61 -15.34 -5.75
N TRP A 135 1.49 -14.73 -6.16
CA TRP A 135 1.39 -14.08 -7.46
C TRP A 135 1.94 -12.65 -7.40
N LEU A 136 3.25 -12.52 -7.65
CA LEU A 136 3.99 -11.27 -7.51
C LEU A 136 3.55 -10.20 -8.52
N ASP A 137 2.93 -10.60 -9.64
CA ASP A 137 2.34 -9.67 -10.61
C ASP A 137 1.31 -8.72 -9.97
N MET A 138 0.63 -9.16 -8.91
CA MET A 138 -0.35 -8.32 -8.20
C MET A 138 0.29 -7.08 -7.59
N HIS A 139 1.54 -7.18 -7.14
CA HIS A 139 2.27 -6.03 -6.60
C HIS A 139 2.56 -5.01 -7.70
N ARG A 140 2.98 -5.47 -8.90
CA ARG A 140 3.21 -4.60 -10.06
C ARG A 140 1.92 -3.92 -10.51
N TYR A 141 0.82 -4.66 -10.64
CA TYR A 141 -0.46 -4.08 -11.06
C TYR A 141 -0.96 -3.02 -10.08
N ALA A 142 -0.86 -3.26 -8.76
CA ALA A 142 -1.23 -2.27 -7.76
C ALA A 142 -0.35 -1.00 -7.86
N ALA A 143 0.97 -1.15 -7.96
CA ALA A 143 1.89 -0.01 -8.07
C ALA A 143 1.69 0.79 -9.36
N LEU A 144 1.46 0.10 -10.48
CA LEU A 144 1.20 0.71 -11.78
C LEU A 144 -0.10 1.51 -11.75
N ALA A 145 -1.18 0.90 -11.25
CA ALA A 145 -2.48 1.57 -11.12
C ALA A 145 -2.38 2.83 -10.26
N LEU A 146 -1.84 2.73 -9.05
CA LEU A 146 -1.67 3.86 -8.13
C LEU A 146 -0.81 4.97 -8.74
N GLY A 147 0.22 4.61 -9.52
CA GLY A 147 1.04 5.58 -10.24
C GLY A 147 0.29 6.37 -11.31
N ASN A 148 -0.66 5.73 -11.99
CA ASN A 148 -1.49 6.36 -13.02
C ASN A 148 -2.67 7.16 -12.45
N MET A 149 -3.09 6.88 -11.22
CA MET A 149 -4.17 7.63 -10.56
C MET A 149 -3.73 9.00 -10.03
N GLY A 150 -2.42 9.26 -9.93
CA GLY A 150 -1.87 10.59 -9.64
C GLY A 150 -1.18 10.71 -8.28
N LYS A 151 -0.75 11.95 -7.96
CA LYS A 151 0.16 12.22 -6.82
C LYS A 151 -0.46 11.95 -5.45
N GLU A 152 -1.78 12.05 -5.32
CA GLU A 152 -2.48 11.76 -4.06
C GLU A 152 -2.35 10.29 -3.64
N TYR A 153 -2.07 9.38 -4.59
CA TYR A 153 -1.85 7.96 -4.35
C TYR A 153 -0.37 7.59 -4.19
N ALA A 154 0.55 8.57 -4.19
CA ALA A 154 1.99 8.31 -4.11
C ALA A 154 2.37 7.54 -2.83
N GLY A 155 1.81 7.92 -1.68
CA GLY A 155 2.06 7.22 -0.41
C GLY A 155 1.60 5.75 -0.45
N ALA A 156 0.42 5.49 -1.03
CA ALA A 156 -0.07 4.14 -1.24
C ALA A 156 0.85 3.34 -2.18
N ARG A 157 1.30 3.95 -3.29
CA ARG A 157 2.25 3.32 -4.22
C ARG A 157 3.58 2.99 -3.54
N ASP A 158 4.10 3.89 -2.73
CA ASP A 158 5.36 3.67 -2.00
C ASP A 158 5.24 2.53 -0.98
N ALA A 159 4.09 2.40 -0.30
CA ALA A 159 3.80 1.25 0.55
C ALA A 159 3.78 -0.07 -0.24
N VAL A 160 3.23 -0.05 -1.48
CA VAL A 160 3.26 -1.23 -2.36
C VAL A 160 4.70 -1.62 -2.72
N LEU A 161 5.53 -0.64 -3.10
CA LEU A 161 6.93 -0.85 -3.46
C LEU A 161 7.74 -1.38 -2.28
N ALA A 162 7.59 -0.77 -1.10
CA ALA A 162 8.28 -1.21 0.11
C ALA A 162 7.91 -2.65 0.50
N GLY A 163 6.62 -3.01 0.42
CA GLY A 163 6.20 -4.37 0.69
C GLY A 163 6.62 -5.37 -0.40
N ALA A 164 6.68 -4.97 -1.67
CA ALA A 164 7.26 -5.81 -2.73
C ALA A 164 8.76 -6.08 -2.47
N ALA A 165 9.51 -5.06 -2.04
CA ALA A 165 10.93 -5.21 -1.66
C ALA A 165 11.11 -6.20 -0.51
N LEU A 166 10.24 -6.11 0.51
CA LEU A 166 10.23 -7.05 1.62
C LEU A 166 10.03 -8.49 1.14
N TRP A 167 9.05 -8.73 0.26
CA TRP A 167 8.74 -10.05 -0.27
C TRP A 167 9.91 -10.66 -1.06
N VAL A 168 10.50 -9.91 -1.98
CA VAL A 168 11.65 -10.39 -2.76
C VAL A 168 12.88 -10.62 -1.88
N LYS A 169 13.08 -9.80 -0.84
CA LYS A 169 14.19 -9.99 0.11
C LYS A 169 14.00 -11.25 0.97
N LEU A 170 12.78 -11.54 1.40
CA LEU A 170 12.47 -12.71 2.22
C LEU A 170 12.43 -14.01 1.42
N PHE A 171 11.96 -13.94 0.17
CA PHE A 171 11.69 -15.12 -0.66
C PHE A 171 12.18 -14.90 -2.10
N PRO A 172 13.50 -14.71 -2.31
CA PRO A 172 14.06 -14.45 -3.64
C PRO A 172 13.78 -15.60 -4.62
N GLU A 173 13.65 -16.84 -4.13
CA GLU A 173 13.38 -18.03 -4.94
C GLU A 173 12.04 -17.95 -5.66
N LEU A 174 11.06 -17.19 -5.14
CA LEU A 174 9.75 -17.06 -5.78
C LEU A 174 9.82 -16.47 -7.19
N LEU A 175 10.90 -15.75 -7.53
CA LEU A 175 11.09 -15.19 -8.86
C LEU A 175 11.26 -16.28 -9.93
N ASP A 176 11.76 -17.46 -9.55
CA ASP A 176 12.05 -18.55 -10.47
C ASP A 176 11.03 -19.70 -10.37
N LEU A 177 9.96 -19.50 -9.62
CA LEU A 177 8.90 -20.49 -9.41
C LEU A 177 7.64 -20.20 -10.22
N SER A 178 6.88 -21.25 -10.48
CA SER A 178 5.58 -21.19 -11.15
C SER A 178 4.48 -21.88 -10.34
N PHE A 179 3.24 -21.47 -10.59
CA PHE A 179 2.05 -22.23 -10.22
C PHE A 179 2.03 -23.60 -10.90
N ALA A 180 1.16 -24.48 -10.41
CA ALA A 180 0.77 -25.67 -11.12
C ALA A 180 0.20 -25.29 -12.50
N GLY A 181 0.68 -25.92 -13.57
CA GLY A 181 0.34 -25.57 -14.94
C GLY A 181 1.31 -24.59 -15.61
N GLY A 182 2.34 -24.14 -14.91
CA GLY A 182 3.47 -23.41 -15.50
C GLY A 182 3.33 -21.89 -15.52
N LEU A 183 2.20 -21.32 -15.08
CA LEU A 183 2.08 -19.86 -14.95
C LEU A 183 3.11 -19.35 -13.92
N PRO A 184 4.04 -18.45 -14.26
CA PRO A 184 5.06 -18.00 -13.33
C PRO A 184 4.46 -17.18 -12.18
N PHE A 185 5.11 -17.21 -11.01
CA PHE A 185 4.77 -16.32 -9.88
C PHE A 185 5.06 -14.86 -10.20
N ALA A 186 6.13 -14.60 -10.96
CA ALA A 186 6.45 -13.29 -11.52
C ALA A 186 6.66 -13.39 -13.04
N SER A 187 5.82 -12.70 -13.81
CA SER A 187 6.05 -12.49 -15.24
C SER A 187 7.35 -11.73 -15.50
N ASP A 188 7.88 -11.79 -16.72
CA ASP A 188 9.10 -11.05 -17.09
C ASP A 188 8.95 -9.54 -16.85
N LEU A 189 7.78 -8.96 -17.17
CA LEU A 189 7.46 -7.57 -16.86
C LEU A 189 7.54 -7.28 -15.35
N THR A 190 7.15 -8.22 -14.51
CA THR A 190 7.25 -8.09 -13.06
C THR A 190 8.68 -8.24 -12.57
N LYS A 191 9.47 -9.15 -13.14
CA LYS A 191 10.90 -9.26 -12.83
C LYS A 191 11.64 -7.97 -13.18
N ASP A 192 11.38 -7.42 -14.36
CA ASP A 192 11.95 -6.15 -14.81
C ASP A 192 11.53 -4.98 -13.91
N TRP A 193 10.26 -4.90 -13.55
CA TRP A 193 9.77 -3.88 -12.62
C TRP A 193 10.42 -4.00 -11.24
N LEU A 194 10.56 -5.22 -10.71
CA LEU A 194 11.23 -5.46 -9.43
C LEU A 194 12.70 -5.04 -9.47
N ALA A 195 13.41 -5.35 -10.55
CA ALA A 195 14.81 -4.96 -10.72
C ALA A 195 14.99 -3.43 -10.81
N ASN A 196 14.11 -2.74 -11.52
CA ASN A 196 14.27 -1.33 -11.83
C ASN A 196 13.67 -0.38 -10.78
N GLU A 197 12.47 -0.69 -10.28
CA GLU A 197 11.73 0.21 -9.38
C GLU A 197 11.83 -0.19 -7.91
N VAL A 198 11.94 -1.50 -7.61
CA VAL A 198 11.92 -2.01 -6.24
C VAL A 198 13.34 -2.18 -5.68
N ALA A 199 14.22 -2.87 -6.41
CA ALA A 199 15.63 -3.01 -6.03
C ALA A 199 16.40 -1.67 -6.14
N GLY A 200 16.05 -0.84 -7.13
CA GLY A 200 16.57 0.53 -7.25
C GLY A 200 16.14 1.50 -6.14
N GLY A 201 15.10 1.15 -5.36
CA GLY A 201 14.61 1.90 -4.20
C GLY A 201 14.97 1.27 -2.84
N GLY A 202 15.46 0.02 -2.83
CA GLY A 202 15.69 -0.79 -1.62
C GLY A 202 17.02 -0.58 -0.90
N GLY A 203 17.77 0.46 -1.25
CA GLY A 203 19.02 0.84 -0.59
C GLY A 203 18.88 2.16 0.15
N GLY A 204 18.23 2.15 1.33
CA GLY A 204 18.25 3.28 2.26
C GLY A 204 16.92 3.52 2.97
N GLY A 205 16.69 2.80 4.08
CA GLY A 205 15.83 3.32 5.13
C GLY A 205 16.41 4.64 5.66
N GLY A 206 15.55 5.63 5.87
CA GLY A 206 15.88 6.92 6.48
C GLY A 206 16.32 8.00 5.47
N GLY A 207 15.35 8.61 4.78
CA GLY A 207 15.63 9.67 3.81
C GLY A 207 14.51 10.71 3.69
N GLY A 208 13.71 10.91 4.74
CA GLY A 208 12.73 12.00 4.80
C GLY A 208 13.36 13.41 4.85
N GLY A 209 14.69 13.52 4.99
CA GLY A 209 15.42 14.80 4.98
C GLY A 209 16.19 15.09 3.67
N GLU A 210 16.71 14.07 2.99
CA GLU A 210 17.68 14.26 1.89
C GLU A 210 17.02 14.58 0.53
N ALA A 211 15.76 14.19 0.33
CA ALA A 211 15.02 14.55 -0.89
C ALA A 211 14.73 16.05 -0.96
N GLY A 212 14.59 16.72 0.19
CA GLY A 212 14.46 18.17 0.28
C GLY A 212 15.81 18.86 0.06
N GLU A 213 16.84 18.43 0.80
CA GLU A 213 18.17 19.05 0.76
C GLU A 213 18.86 18.88 -0.61
N GLY A 214 18.81 17.68 -1.21
CA GLY A 214 19.35 17.45 -2.54
C GLY A 214 18.59 18.17 -3.66
N ALA A 215 17.26 18.30 -3.53
CA ALA A 215 16.46 19.08 -4.49
C ALA A 215 16.72 20.58 -4.37
N GLU A 216 16.91 21.09 -3.16
CA GLU A 216 17.27 22.48 -2.89
C GLU A 216 18.68 22.79 -3.43
N VAL A 217 19.66 21.93 -3.19
CA VAL A 217 21.02 22.09 -3.74
C VAL A 217 21.01 22.05 -5.27
N LEU A 218 20.21 21.17 -5.90
CA LEU A 218 20.02 21.16 -7.35
C LEU A 218 19.36 22.45 -7.88
N GLY A 219 18.36 22.97 -7.16
CA GLY A 219 17.70 24.24 -7.49
C GLY A 219 18.66 25.43 -7.37
N LYS A 220 19.42 25.50 -6.28
CA LYS A 220 20.43 26.53 -6.03
C LYS A 220 21.56 26.48 -7.06
N ALA A 221 22.08 25.31 -7.37
CA ALA A 221 23.12 25.14 -8.38
C ALA A 221 22.64 25.59 -9.77
N ARG A 222 21.38 25.32 -10.13
CA ARG A 222 20.79 25.80 -11.38
C ARG A 222 20.69 27.32 -11.42
N SER A 223 20.26 27.96 -10.33
CA SER A 223 20.22 29.43 -10.24
C SER A 223 21.61 30.05 -10.28
N LEU A 224 22.61 29.44 -9.66
CA LEU A 224 24.01 29.89 -9.71
C LEU A 224 24.57 29.80 -11.14
N ALA A 225 24.32 28.69 -11.84
CA ALA A 225 24.72 28.53 -13.23
C ALA A 225 24.04 29.56 -14.16
N ALA A 226 22.73 29.81 -13.96
CA ALA A 226 22.00 30.83 -14.70
C ALA A 226 22.49 32.26 -14.40
N GLY A 227 23.03 32.49 -13.21
CA GLY A 227 23.65 33.76 -12.80
C GLY A 227 25.13 33.91 -13.22
N GLY A 228 25.67 33.02 -14.07
CA GLY A 228 27.05 33.07 -14.55
C GLY A 228 28.10 32.55 -13.55
N LYS A 229 27.68 32.05 -12.38
CA LYS A 229 28.55 31.51 -11.33
C LYS A 229 28.75 30.01 -11.51
N VAL A 230 29.29 29.62 -12.67
CA VAL A 230 29.42 28.21 -13.07
C VAL A 230 30.32 27.42 -12.10
N ASP A 231 31.41 28.01 -11.62
CA ASP A 231 32.33 27.33 -10.68
C ASP A 231 31.67 27.02 -9.32
N GLU A 232 30.90 27.95 -8.77
CA GLU A 232 30.14 27.73 -7.52
C GLU A 232 29.05 26.66 -7.71
N ALA A 233 28.39 26.65 -8.88
CA ALA A 233 27.40 25.65 -9.22
C ALA A 233 28.02 24.25 -9.34
N LEU A 234 29.20 24.14 -9.97
CA LEU A 234 29.91 22.86 -10.11
C LEU A 234 30.38 22.32 -8.77
N GLY A 235 30.96 23.16 -7.90
CA GLY A 235 31.40 22.74 -6.57
C GLY A 235 30.24 22.21 -5.70
N ALA A 236 29.06 22.86 -5.77
CA ALA A 236 27.88 22.40 -5.06
C ALA A 236 27.35 21.05 -5.59
N LEU A 237 27.35 20.86 -6.91
CA LEU A 237 26.89 19.63 -7.55
C LEU A 237 27.87 18.47 -7.37
N GLU A 238 29.18 18.76 -7.32
CA GLU A 238 30.21 17.78 -7.04
C GLU A 238 30.12 17.30 -5.58
N GLY A 239 29.95 18.22 -4.63
CA GLY A 239 29.68 17.86 -3.24
C GLY A 239 28.44 16.99 -3.09
N LEU A 240 27.35 17.33 -3.80
CA LEU A 240 26.12 16.53 -3.83
C LEU A 240 26.32 15.15 -4.47
N ALA A 241 27.12 15.05 -5.53
CA ALA A 241 27.43 13.78 -6.17
C ALA A 241 28.30 12.87 -5.27
N HIS A 242 29.20 13.45 -4.47
CA HIS A 242 30.05 12.71 -3.53
C HIS A 242 29.28 12.24 -2.28
N SER A 243 28.35 13.04 -1.76
CA SER A 243 27.55 12.68 -0.59
C SER A 243 26.34 11.79 -0.93
N ALA A 244 25.91 11.78 -2.19
CA ALA A 244 24.72 11.04 -2.62
C ALA A 244 24.85 9.52 -2.42
N ARG A 245 23.94 8.98 -1.59
CA ARG A 245 23.89 7.56 -1.22
C ARG A 245 23.28 6.67 -2.30
N SER A 246 22.45 7.22 -3.20
CA SER A 246 21.80 6.47 -4.29
C SER A 246 22.41 6.73 -5.67
N GLY A 247 22.40 5.71 -6.54
CA GLY A 247 22.86 5.85 -7.94
C GLY A 247 22.06 6.88 -8.72
N ARG A 248 20.76 6.99 -8.46
CA ARG A 248 19.87 7.99 -9.08
C ARG A 248 20.21 9.42 -8.65
N ALA A 249 20.50 9.67 -7.37
CA ALA A 249 20.91 10.99 -6.90
C ALA A 249 22.26 11.41 -7.51
N ARG A 250 23.24 10.49 -7.54
CA ARG A 250 24.52 10.70 -8.23
C ARG A 250 24.34 11.02 -9.72
N PHE A 251 23.47 10.28 -10.40
CA PHE A 251 23.15 10.51 -11.81
C PHE A 251 22.53 11.89 -12.03
N LYS A 252 21.54 12.30 -11.21
CA LYS A 252 20.92 13.63 -11.30
C LYS A 252 21.92 14.76 -11.08
N ALA A 253 22.81 14.64 -10.10
CA ALA A 253 23.85 15.64 -9.84
C ALA A 253 24.83 15.74 -11.03
N ARG A 254 25.27 14.61 -11.60
CA ARG A 254 26.14 14.57 -12.78
C ARG A 254 25.47 15.11 -14.05
N LEU A 255 24.20 14.81 -14.25
CA LEU A 255 23.42 15.37 -15.35
C LEU A 255 23.29 16.90 -15.21
N ALA A 256 23.03 17.39 -14.00
CA ALA A 256 22.98 18.83 -13.74
C ALA A 256 24.35 19.50 -13.98
N MET A 257 25.48 18.85 -13.66
CA MET A 257 26.81 19.39 -13.99
C MET A 257 27.01 19.55 -15.49
N ALA A 258 26.65 18.52 -16.27
CA ALA A 258 26.73 18.58 -17.73
C ALA A 258 25.85 19.69 -18.32
N GLN A 259 24.65 19.88 -17.75
CA GLN A 259 23.75 20.97 -18.16
C GLN A 259 24.34 22.35 -17.86
N SER A 260 24.89 22.56 -16.66
CA SER A 260 25.52 23.83 -16.27
C SER A 260 26.68 24.22 -17.18
N LEU A 261 27.51 23.25 -17.58
CA LEU A 261 28.61 23.45 -18.54
C LEU A 261 28.08 23.78 -19.95
N SER A 262 27.03 23.09 -20.39
CA SER A 262 26.43 23.34 -21.71
C SER A 262 25.82 24.74 -21.82
N SER A 263 25.23 25.27 -20.75
CA SER A 263 24.66 26.62 -20.70
C SER A 263 25.68 27.71 -20.38
N GLY A 264 26.83 27.36 -19.78
CA GLY A 264 27.94 28.29 -19.56
C GLY A 264 28.71 28.62 -20.84
N ASN A 265 28.62 27.77 -21.87
CA ASN A 265 29.28 27.96 -23.17
C ASN A 265 28.47 28.87 -24.13
N THR A 266 27.36 29.44 -23.67
CA THR A 266 26.49 30.36 -24.45
C THR A 266 26.49 31.80 -23.91
N ALA A 267 27.43 32.16 -23.05
CA ALA A 267 27.64 33.52 -22.55
C ALA A 267 28.93 34.12 -23.09
#